data_AF-A0A972SD11-F1
#
_entry.id   AF-A0A972SD11-F1
#
_cell.length_a   1.000
_cell.length_b   1.000
_cell.length_c   1.000
_cell.angle_alpha   90.00
_cell.angle_beta   90.00
_cell.angle_gamma   90.00
#
_symmetry.space_group_name_H-M   'P 1'
#
loop_
_entity.id
_entity.type
_entity.pdbx_description
1 polymer ?
#
loop_
_entity_poly.entity_id
_entity_poly.type
_entity_poly.pdbx_seq_one_letter_code
_entity_poly.pdbx_strand_id
1 'polypeptide(L)'
;MAEEVTLERIQEAIRKVEHPEIAATLVDLGMVRDVAYDPTTHEARLTLVVPFFGIPEAVRNYLAYSLYQAVKSVGAELKIYLAEMTEEERQAFFQKEQALWRG
;
A
#
# COMPACT_ATOMS: atom_id res chain seq x y z
N MET A 1 -18.24 -13.58 17.24
CA MET A 1 -18.61 -12.28 16.66
C MET A 1 -18.38 -12.42 15.17
N ALA A 2 -19.37 -12.14 14.33
CA ALA A 2 -19.16 -12.18 12.89
C ALA A 2 -18.10 -11.11 12.58
N GLU A 3 -16.90 -11.54 12.22
CA GLU A 3 -15.83 -10.63 11.82
C GLU A 3 -16.17 -10.09 10.44
N GLU A 4 -17.16 -9.19 10.38
CA GLU A 4 -17.47 -8.45 9.16
C GLU A 4 -16.21 -7.73 8.71
N VAL A 5 -15.79 -8.02 7.49
CA VAL A 5 -14.66 -7.34 6.88
C VAL A 5 -15.12 -5.91 6.63
N THR A 6 -14.47 -4.95 7.27
CA THR A 6 -14.77 -3.52 7.15
C THR A 6 -13.60 -2.79 6.49
N LEU A 7 -13.88 -1.61 5.93
CA LEU A 7 -12.85 -0.73 5.39
C LEU A 7 -11.75 -0.45 6.43
N GLU A 8 -12.13 -0.29 7.70
CA GLU A 8 -11.20 -0.03 8.80
C GLU A 8 -10.22 -1.19 9.00
N ARG A 9 -10.68 -2.45 9.01
CA ARG A 9 -9.81 -3.63 9.12
C ARG A 9 -8.84 -3.73 7.95
N ILE A 10 -9.30 -3.41 6.75
CA ILE A 10 -8.46 -3.38 5.54
C ILE A 10 -7.40 -2.28 5.65
N GLN A 11 -7.80 -1.07 6.07
CA GLN A 11 -6.87 0.03 6.29
C GLN A 11 -5.84 -0.29 7.37
N GLU A 12 -6.25 -0.92 8.48
CA GLU A 12 -5.32 -1.39 9.52
C GLU A 12 -4.36 -2.46 9.00
N ALA A 13 -4.84 -3.41 8.19
CA ALA A 13 -4.00 -4.43 7.58
C ALA A 13 -2.95 -3.81 6.64
N ILE A 14 -3.37 -2.88 5.77
CA ILE A 14 -2.48 -2.16 4.85
C ILE A 14 -1.48 -1.27 5.60
N ARG A 15 -1.89 -0.63 6.71
CA ARG A 15 -1.01 0.19 7.55
C ARG A 15 0.13 -0.59 8.18
N LYS A 16 -0.01 -1.90 8.37
CA LYS A 16 1.04 -2.78 8.91
C LYS A 16 2.05 -3.22 7.84
N VAL A 17 1.79 -2.93 6.56
CA VAL A 17 2.70 -3.29 5.48
C VAL A 17 3.88 -2.31 5.45
N GLU A 18 5.05 -2.82 5.81
CA GLU A 18 6.32 -2.09 5.76
C GLU A 18 6.99 -2.20 4.39
N HIS A 19 7.72 -1.14 4.01
CA HIS A 19 8.59 -1.18 2.85
C HIS A 19 9.82 -2.05 3.15
N PRO A 20 10.29 -2.91 2.23
CA PRO A 20 11.43 -3.77 2.49
C PRO A 20 12.72 -2.97 2.73
N GLU A 21 12.92 -1.90 1.96
CA GLU A 21 14.14 -1.08 1.97
C GLU A 21 14.05 0.20 2.82
N ILE A 22 12.85 0.57 3.28
CA ILE A 22 12.62 1.80 4.03
C ILE A 22 11.94 1.42 5.34
N ALA A 23 12.43 1.95 6.47
CA ALA A 23 11.88 1.72 7.80
C ALA A 23 10.56 2.47 8.05
N ALA A 24 9.65 2.40 7.09
CA ALA A 24 8.36 3.06 7.08
C ALA A 24 7.30 2.16 6.43
N THR A 25 6.04 2.43 6.76
CA THR A 25 4.91 1.73 6.14
C THR A 25 4.54 2.37 4.82
N LEU A 26 3.91 1.63 3.91
CA LEU A 26 3.49 2.18 2.61
C LEU A 26 2.50 3.33 2.75
N VAL A 27 1.68 3.29 3.80
CA VAL A 27 0.76 4.38 4.14
C VAL A 27 1.52 5.60 4.64
N ASP A 28 2.54 5.42 5.49
CA ASP A 28 3.35 6.55 5.97
C ASP A 28 4.14 7.19 4.83
N LEU A 29 4.69 6.38 3.93
CA LEU A 29 5.38 6.84 2.73
C LEU A 29 4.45 7.57 1.73
N GLY A 30 3.15 7.61 1.97
CA GLY A 30 2.18 8.21 1.06
C GLY A 30 2.00 7.41 -0.23
N MET A 31 2.39 6.13 -0.24
CA MET A 31 2.29 5.27 -1.42
C MET A 31 0.89 4.72 -1.65
N VAL A 32 -0.02 4.84 -0.70
CA VAL A 32 -1.38 4.28 -0.79
C VAL A 32 -2.40 5.39 -0.87
N ARG A 33 -3.23 5.36 -1.91
CA ARG A 33 -4.33 6.29 -2.18
C ARG A 33 -5.62 5.57 -2.51
N ASP A 34 -6.74 6.29 -2.39
CA ASP A 34 -8.06 5.85 -2.85
C ASP A 34 -8.43 4.42 -2.41
N VAL A 35 -8.31 4.16 -1.09
CA VAL A 35 -8.71 2.87 -0.52
C VAL A 35 -10.23 2.81 -0.44
N ALA A 36 -10.82 1.95 -1.25
CA ALA A 36 -12.24 1.65 -1.26
C ALA A 36 -12.47 0.17 -0.93
N TYR A 37 -13.60 -0.13 -0.31
CA TYR A 37 -13.99 -1.50 -0.01
C TYR A 37 -15.47 -1.71 -0.30
N ASP A 38 -15.76 -2.73 -1.08
CA ASP A 38 -17.09 -3.17 -1.46
C ASP A 38 -17.52 -4.37 -0.58
N PRO A 39 -18.35 -4.16 0.47
CA PRO A 39 -18.79 -5.25 1.35
C PRO A 39 -19.68 -6.27 0.65
N THR A 40 -20.36 -5.88 -0.43
CA THR A 40 -21.23 -6.78 -1.21
C THR A 40 -20.44 -7.85 -1.97
N THR A 41 -19.25 -7.50 -2.46
CA THR A 41 -18.38 -8.39 -3.25
C THR A 41 -17.15 -8.86 -2.48
N HIS A 42 -16.95 -8.37 -1.25
CA HIS A 42 -15.73 -8.54 -0.45
C HIS A 42 -14.45 -8.16 -1.24
N GLU A 43 -14.54 -7.08 -2.04
CA GLU A 43 -13.44 -6.60 -2.88
C GLU A 43 -12.95 -5.25 -2.37
N ALA A 44 -11.67 -5.14 -2.08
CA ALA A 44 -10.96 -3.91 -1.80
C ALA A 44 -10.29 -3.39 -3.08
N ARG A 45 -10.25 -2.08 -3.22
CA ARG A 45 -9.52 -1.38 -4.29
C ARG A 45 -8.61 -0.36 -3.64
N LEU A 46 -7.36 -0.29 -4.08
CA LEU A 46 -6.45 0.78 -3.69
C LEU A 46 -5.60 1.19 -4.88
N THR A 47 -5.12 2.42 -4.83
CA THR A 47 -4.14 2.96 -5.76
C THR A 47 -2.78 3.01 -5.08
N LEU A 48 -1.85 2.21 -5.57
CA LEU A 48 -0.44 2.26 -5.19
C LEU A 48 0.24 3.32 -6.06
N VAL A 49 0.58 4.46 -5.46
CA VAL A 49 1.41 5.48 -6.08
C VAL A 49 2.88 5.20 -5.85
N VAL A 50 3.66 5.27 -6.92
CA VAL A 50 5.12 5.07 -6.91
C VAL A 50 5.83 6.36 -7.35
N PRO A 51 7.03 6.66 -6.82
CA PRO A 51 7.75 7.89 -7.16
C PRO A 51 8.16 7.94 -8.65
N PHE A 52 8.40 6.77 -9.25
CA PHE A 52 8.70 6.60 -10.67
C PHE A 52 8.38 5.16 -11.10
N PHE A 53 7.89 4.96 -12.33
CA PHE A 53 7.64 3.60 -12.85
C PHE A 53 8.90 2.75 -13.06
N GLY A 54 10.08 3.38 -13.04
CA GLY A 54 11.38 2.71 -13.18
C GLY A 54 11.89 2.00 -11.92
N ILE A 55 11.08 1.87 -10.86
CA ILE A 55 11.48 1.07 -9.69
C ILE A 55 11.75 -0.38 -10.09
N PRO A 56 12.70 -1.08 -9.43
CA PRO A 56 12.96 -2.48 -9.72
C PRO A 56 11.70 -3.32 -9.64
N GLU A 57 11.49 -4.20 -10.62
CA GLU A 57 10.29 -5.06 -10.69
C GLU A 57 10.14 -5.92 -9.42
N ALA A 58 11.25 -6.36 -8.83
CA ALA A 58 11.27 -7.08 -7.56
C ALA A 58 10.63 -6.29 -6.42
N VAL A 59 10.95 -4.99 -6.30
CA VAL A 59 10.37 -4.10 -5.28
C VAL A 59 8.89 -3.91 -5.55
N ARG A 60 8.51 -3.57 -6.79
CA ARG A 60 7.11 -3.41 -7.19
C ARG A 60 6.27 -4.66 -6.87
N ASN A 61 6.78 -5.84 -7.23
CA ASN A 61 6.10 -7.10 -6.99
C ASN A 61 5.98 -7.40 -5.49
N TYR A 62 7.03 -7.11 -4.72
CA TYR A 62 6.98 -7.26 -3.26
C TYR A 62 5.93 -6.36 -2.62
N LEU A 63 5.86 -5.09 -3.04
CA LEU A 63 4.86 -4.13 -2.54
C LEU A 63 3.43 -4.58 -2.85
N ALA A 64 3.17 -4.95 -4.10
CA ALA A 64 1.87 -5.43 -4.54
C ALA A 64 1.47 -6.73 -3.80
N TYR A 65 2.41 -7.67 -3.68
CA TYR A 65 2.19 -8.93 -2.99
C TYR A 65 1.92 -8.74 -1.49
N SER A 66 2.67 -7.85 -0.82
CA SER A 66 2.52 -7.60 0.60
C SER A 66 1.15 -6.97 0.92
N LEU A 67 0.70 -6.02 0.09
CA LEU A 67 -0.64 -5.45 0.19
C LEU A 67 -1.72 -6.52 -0.06
N TYR A 68 -1.55 -7.33 -1.10
CA TYR A 68 -2.47 -8.43 -1.41
C TYR A 68 -2.59 -9.41 -0.24
N GLN A 69 -1.47 -9.82 0.36
CA GLN A 69 -1.47 -10.73 1.53
C GLN A 69 -2.15 -10.09 2.74
N ALA A 70 -1.90 -8.82 3.03
CA ALA A 70 -2.51 -8.12 4.15
C ALA A 70 -4.04 -8.08 4.03
N VAL A 71 -4.56 -7.75 2.85
CA VAL A 71 -6.01 -7.69 2.60
C VAL A 71 -6.64 -9.09 2.52
N LYS A 72 -5.94 -10.05 1.92
CA LYS A 72 -6.39 -11.45 1.88
C LYS A 72 -6.47 -12.07 3.27
N SER A 73 -5.57 -11.70 4.18
CA SER A 73 -5.60 -12.16 5.58
C SER A 73 -6.84 -11.69 6.33
N VAL A 74 -7.49 -10.61 5.90
CA VAL A 74 -8.77 -10.17 6.48
C VAL A 74 -9.98 -10.73 5.74
N GLY A 75 -9.79 -11.56 4.71
CA GLY A 75 -10.87 -12.24 3.98
C GLY A 75 -11.45 -11.45 2.80
N ALA A 76 -10.74 -10.43 2.30
CA ALA A 76 -11.12 -9.67 1.11
C ALA A 76 -10.13 -9.89 -0.04
N GLU A 77 -10.62 -9.77 -1.27
CA GLU A 77 -9.77 -9.69 -2.47
C GLU A 77 -9.29 -8.26 -2.67
N LEU A 78 -8.07 -8.06 -3.17
CA LEU A 78 -7.50 -6.73 -3.39
C LEU A 78 -7.19 -6.49 -4.87
N LYS A 79 -7.73 -5.40 -5.41
CA LYS A 79 -7.29 -4.81 -6.69
C LYS A 79 -6.38 -3.62 -6.45
N ILE A 80 -5.17 -3.70 -7.00
CA ILE A 80 -4.17 -2.65 -6.91
C ILE A 80 -4.08 -1.94 -8.26
N TYR A 81 -4.31 -0.63 -8.26
CA TYR A 81 -4.05 0.25 -9.38
C TYR A 81 -2.69 0.90 -9.19
N LEU A 82 -1.89 1.00 -10.24
CA LEU A 82 -0.59 1.66 -10.17
C LEU A 82 -0.70 3.07 -10.75
N ALA A 83 -0.19 4.06 -10.03
CA ALA A 83 -0.10 5.44 -10.51
C ALA A 83 1.27 6.03 -10.15
N GLU A 84 1.66 7.12 -10.80
CA GLU A 84 2.86 7.87 -10.43
C GLU A 84 2.50 8.97 -9.43
N MET A 85 3.36 9.18 -8.44
CA MET A 85 3.25 10.29 -7.50
C MET A 85 3.41 11.63 -8.20
N THR A 86 2.67 12.64 -7.71
CA THR A 86 2.92 14.04 -8.09
C THR A 86 4.29 14.50 -7.58
N GLU A 87 4.76 15.65 -8.05
CA GLU A 87 6.05 16.21 -7.62
C GLU A 87 6.08 16.48 -6.11
N GLU A 88 4.99 16.97 -5.54
CA GLU A 88 4.86 17.22 -4.10
C GLU A 88 4.90 15.91 -3.28
N GLU A 89 4.14 14.89 -3.69
CA GLU A 89 4.13 13.58 -3.06
C GLU A 89 5.51 12.92 -3.12
N ARG A 90 6.17 13.04 -4.27
CA ARG A 90 7.51 12.51 -4.52
C ARG A 90 8.57 13.19 -3.67
N GLN A 91 8.49 14.51 -3.47
CA GLN A 91 9.37 15.23 -2.56
C GLN A 91 9.18 14.80 -1.11
N ALA A 92 7.93 14.60 -0.68
CA ALA A 92 7.64 14.07 0.66
C ALA A 92 8.18 12.63 0.82
N PHE A 93 7.99 11.79 -0.20
CA PHE A 93 8.52 10.44 -0.25
C PHE A 93 10.04 10.43 -0.12
N PHE A 94 10.77 11.17 -0.95
CA PHE A 94 12.25 11.20 -0.94
C PHE A 94 12.83 11.71 0.38
N GLN A 95 12.14 12.63 1.07
CA GLN A 95 12.56 13.09 2.39
C GLN A 95 12.44 11.99 3.44
N LYS A 96 11.32 11.24 3.42
CA LYS A 96 11.10 10.11 4.33
C LYS A 96 12.02 8.94 4.02
N GLU A 97 12.16 8.63 2.74
CA GLU A 97 13.07 7.60 2.23
C GLU A 97 14.48 7.87 2.75
N GLN A 98 15.06 9.05 2.48
CA GLN A 98 16.42 9.37 2.96
C GLN A 98 16.58 9.28 4.48
N ALA A 99 15.55 9.64 5.25
CA ALA A 99 15.60 9.59 6.71
C ALA A 99 15.48 8.16 7.28
N LEU A 100 14.78 7.27 6.57
CA LEU A 100 14.41 5.93 7.03
C LEU A 100 15.01 4.82 6.16
N TRP A 101 15.92 5.17 5.25
CA TRP A 101 16.56 4.24 4.32
C TRP A 101 17.35 3.19 5.10
N ARG A 102 17.12 1.90 4.82
CA ARG A 102 17.81 0.79 5.47
C ARG A 102 19.06 0.32 4.68
N GLY A 103 19.32 0.85 3.47
CA GLY A 103 20.37 0.39 2.53
C GLY A 103 21.50 1.38 2.24
#